data_AF-A0A1Q7SR19-F1
#
_entry.id   AF-A0A1Q7SR19-F1
#
_cell.length_a   1.000
_cell.length_b   1.000
_cell.length_c   1.000
_cell.angle_alpha   90.00
_cell.angle_beta   90.00
_cell.angle_gamma   90.00
#
_symmetry.space_group_name_H-M   'P 1'
#
loop_
_entity.id
_entity.type
_entity.pdbx_description
1 polymer ?
#
loop_
_entity_poly.entity_id
_entity_poly.type
_entity_poly.pdbx_seq_one_letter_code
_entity_poly.pdbx_strand_id
1 'polypeptide(L)'
;MEMFGAHSTESNKDALTTSLRGVAADALQYKMRPKIYGGGNPSYAGYVIPGKFQKDDNGTYTINGSPSTSQIVLDGTSALNTAWVATMTVDDSGSTIVTYAGW
;
A
#
# COMPACT_ATOMS: atom_id res chain seq x y z
N MET A 1 -10.76 -32.22 3.65
CA MET A 1 -9.50 -31.97 2.90
C MET A 1 -9.51 -30.50 2.54
N GLU A 2 -9.26 -29.61 3.50
CA GLU A 2 -9.53 -28.15 3.36
C GLU A 2 -8.41 -27.27 3.91
N MET A 3 -7.21 -27.82 4.10
CA MET A 3 -6.10 -27.13 4.77
C MET A 3 -5.08 -26.51 3.80
N PHE A 4 -5.13 -26.85 2.51
CA PHE A 4 -4.14 -26.39 1.51
C PHE A 4 -4.57 -25.11 0.78
N GLY A 5 -5.87 -24.85 0.68
CA GLY A 5 -6.41 -23.63 0.08
C GLY A 5 -6.26 -22.41 1.00
N ALA A 6 -6.60 -22.57 2.28
CA ALA A 6 -6.54 -21.49 3.28
C ALA A 6 -5.12 -20.93 3.44
N HIS A 7 -4.11 -21.80 3.52
CA HIS A 7 -2.72 -21.38 3.68
C HIS A 7 -2.21 -20.54 2.49
N SER A 8 -2.64 -20.88 1.27
CA SER A 8 -2.27 -20.11 0.07
C SER A 8 -2.90 -18.71 0.09
N THR A 9 -4.15 -18.60 0.55
CA THR A 9 -4.86 -17.33 0.71
C THR A 9 -4.22 -16.45 1.78
N GLU A 10 -3.92 -17.01 2.95
CA GLU A 10 -3.31 -16.29 4.06
C GLU A 10 -1.89 -15.83 3.74
N SER A 11 -1.10 -16.68 3.06
CA SER A 11 0.25 -16.33 2.63
C SER A 11 0.24 -15.18 1.62
N ASN A 12 -0.69 -15.18 0.65
CA ASN A 12 -0.84 -14.05 -0.27
C ASN A 12 -1.27 -12.76 0.44
N LYS A 13 -2.19 -12.85 1.39
CA LYS A 13 -2.65 -11.72 2.20
C LYS A 13 -1.50 -11.10 3.00
N ASP A 14 -0.69 -11.92 3.66
CA ASP A 14 0.47 -11.45 4.42
C ASP A 14 1.52 -10.79 3.49
N ALA A 15 1.77 -11.41 2.34
CA ALA A 15 2.74 -10.93 1.37
C ALA A 15 2.30 -9.59 0.73
N LEU A 16 1.01 -9.42 0.39
CA LEU A 16 0.41 -8.14 -0.04
C LEU A 16 0.55 -7.06 1.04
N THR A 17 0.25 -7.42 2.29
CA THR A 17 0.31 -6.49 3.43
C THR A 17 1.73 -6.01 3.67
N THR A 18 2.72 -6.91 3.55
CA THR A 18 4.14 -6.59 3.67
C THR A 18 4.60 -5.62 2.58
N SER A 19 4.23 -5.88 1.32
CA SER A 19 4.52 -4.94 0.23
C SER A 19 3.86 -3.58 0.43
N LEU A 20 2.57 -3.55 0.81
CA LEU A 20 1.85 -2.31 1.13
C LEU A 20 2.53 -1.51 2.25
N ARG A 21 2.99 -2.18 3.32
CA ARG A 21 3.75 -1.52 4.39
C ARG A 21 5.06 -0.91 3.87
N GLY A 22 5.74 -1.59 2.95
CA GLY A 22 6.92 -1.03 2.28
C GLY A 22 6.62 0.26 1.53
N VAL A 23 5.52 0.28 0.76
CA VAL A 23 5.06 1.46 0.03
C VAL A 23 4.61 2.58 0.98
N ALA A 24 3.92 2.24 2.06
CA ALA A 24 3.52 3.19 3.10
C ALA A 24 4.73 3.85 3.77
N ALA A 25 5.77 3.06 4.07
CA ALA A 25 7.01 3.57 4.65
C ALA A 25 7.76 4.51 3.68
N ASP A 26 7.78 4.18 2.38
CA ASP A 26 8.36 5.05 1.34
C ASP A 26 7.57 6.37 1.21
N ALA A 27 6.24 6.32 1.23
CA ALA A 27 5.37 7.49 1.23
C ALA A 27 5.63 8.41 2.44
N LEU A 28 5.74 7.83 3.64
CA LEU A 28 6.10 8.56 4.87
C LEU A 28 7.49 9.19 4.78
N GLN A 29 8.45 8.46 4.20
CA GLN A 29 9.79 8.99 3.99
C GLN A 29 9.79 10.15 2.98
N TYR A 30 9.01 10.06 1.90
CA TYR A 30 8.84 11.16 0.93
C TYR A 30 8.25 12.41 1.58
N LYS A 31 7.27 12.25 2.48
CA LYS A 31 6.70 13.35 3.25
C LYS A 31 7.71 13.98 4.20
N MET A 32 8.49 13.17 4.92
CA MET A 32 9.52 13.66 5.86
C MET A 32 10.71 14.31 5.15
N ARG A 33 10.92 14.02 3.85
CA ARG A 33 11.96 14.69 3.07
C ARG A 33 11.60 16.17 2.85
N PRO A 34 12.48 17.12 3.18
CA PRO A 34 12.18 18.53 3.02
C PRO A 34 12.13 18.93 1.54
N LYS A 35 11.23 19.87 1.20
CA LYS A 35 10.94 20.33 -0.18
C LYS A 35 12.19 20.81 -0.94
N ILE A 36 13.20 21.31 -0.23
CA ILE A 36 14.49 21.72 -0.78
C ILE A 36 15.27 20.58 -1.48
N TYR A 37 14.96 19.31 -1.19
CA TYR A 37 15.53 18.13 -1.86
C TYR A 37 14.52 17.44 -2.81
N GLY A 38 13.43 18.12 -3.20
CA GLY A 38 12.36 17.54 -3.99
C GLY A 38 11.41 16.63 -3.20
N GLY A 39 11.36 16.79 -1.87
CA GLY A 39 10.40 16.09 -1.00
C GLY A 39 9.04 16.80 -0.86
N GLY A 40 8.08 16.12 -0.24
CA GLY A 40 6.67 16.54 -0.19
C GLY A 40 6.31 17.60 0.86
N ASN A 41 7.20 17.91 1.80
CA ASN A 41 7.04 18.79 2.97
C ASN A 41 5.89 19.86 2.89
N PRO A 42 4.75 19.71 3.59
CA PRO A 42 4.29 18.60 4.44
C PRO A 42 3.12 17.85 3.79
N SER A 43 3.32 17.27 2.61
CA SER A 43 2.24 16.69 1.83
C SER A 43 2.66 15.42 1.10
N TYR A 44 1.74 14.45 1.04
CA TYR A 44 1.88 13.32 0.14
C TYR A 44 1.55 13.71 -1.32
N ALA A 45 1.12 14.96 -1.55
CA ALA A 45 0.84 15.50 -2.88
C ALA A 45 2.06 15.34 -3.81
N GLY A 46 1.87 14.58 -4.90
CA GLY A 46 2.92 14.27 -5.87
C GLY A 46 3.72 13.00 -5.56
N TYR A 47 3.44 12.31 -4.44
CA TYR A 47 3.96 10.96 -4.22
C TYR A 47 3.36 10.01 -5.26
N VAL A 48 4.24 9.27 -5.93
CA VAL A 48 3.89 8.22 -6.86
C VAL A 48 4.54 6.93 -6.36
N ILE A 49 3.78 5.84 -6.35
CA ILE A 49 4.34 4.52 -6.04
C ILE A 49 5.38 4.23 -7.13
N PRO A 50 6.64 3.96 -6.78
CA PRO A 50 7.64 3.59 -7.78
C PRO A 50 7.17 2.37 -8.56
N GLY A 51 7.37 2.31 -9.88
CA GLY A 51 6.86 1.20 -10.70
C GLY A 51 7.28 -0.19 -10.23
N LYS A 52 8.43 -0.30 -9.55
CA LYS A 52 8.93 -1.52 -8.89
C LYS A 52 8.06 -2.02 -7.72
N PHE A 53 7.26 -1.13 -7.13
CA PHE A 53 6.32 -1.41 -6.05
C PHE A 53 4.87 -1.34 -6.54
N GLN A 54 4.60 -0.94 -7.79
CA GLN A 54 3.24 -0.93 -8.34
C GLN A 54 2.76 -2.34 -8.71
N LYS A 55 3.67 -3.28 -8.96
CA LYS A 55 3.31 -4.68 -9.14
C LYS A 55 4.42 -5.58 -8.64
N ASP A 56 4.02 -6.64 -7.96
CA ASP A 56 4.86 -7.76 -7.56
C ASP A 56 4.16 -9.07 -7.98
N ASP A 57 4.84 -10.21 -7.81
CA ASP A 57 4.23 -11.54 -7.98
C ASP A 57 2.95 -11.75 -7.13
N ASN A 58 2.83 -11.01 -6.02
CA ASN A 58 1.72 -11.11 -5.10
C ASN A 58 0.47 -10.33 -5.57
N GLY A 59 0.65 -9.28 -6.37
CA GLY A 59 -0.42 -8.36 -6.71
C GLY A 59 0.01 -7.01 -7.28
N THR A 60 -1.00 -6.17 -7.56
CA THR A 60 -0.84 -4.81 -8.09
C THR A 60 -1.20 -3.80 -7.01
N TYR A 61 -0.35 -2.80 -6.82
CA TYR A 61 -0.53 -1.74 -5.84
C TYR A 61 -0.79 -0.40 -6.54
N THR A 62 -1.87 0.25 -6.14
CA THR A 62 -2.32 1.53 -6.70
C THR A 62 -2.62 2.51 -5.59
N ILE A 63 -2.52 3.80 -5.87
CA ILE A 63 -2.99 4.82 -4.93
C ILE A 63 -4.50 4.95 -5.10
N ASN A 64 -5.29 4.72 -4.05
CA ASN A 64 -6.72 5.01 -4.07
C ASN A 64 -6.90 6.51 -3.96
N GLY A 65 -7.37 7.14 -5.02
CA GLY A 65 -7.64 8.58 -5.03
C GLY A 65 -6.37 9.43 -5.04
N SER A 66 -6.48 10.62 -4.48
CA SER A 66 -5.41 11.63 -4.53
C SER A 66 -4.66 11.69 -3.20
N PRO A 67 -3.33 11.48 -3.18
CA PRO A 67 -2.57 11.60 -1.96
C PRO A 67 -2.68 13.04 -1.45
N SER A 68 -3.25 13.17 -0.25
CA SER A 68 -3.56 14.45 0.37
C SER A 68 -2.38 14.94 1.20
N THR A 69 -2.49 16.12 1.80
CA THR A 69 -1.44 16.60 2.71
C THR A 69 -1.37 15.76 3.97
N SER A 70 -2.53 15.30 4.46
CA SER A 70 -2.67 14.62 5.75
C SER A 70 -2.90 13.11 5.65
N GLN A 71 -3.21 12.57 4.48
CA GLN A 71 -3.40 11.12 4.34
C GLN A 71 -3.13 10.65 2.91
N ILE A 72 -2.77 9.38 2.78
CA ILE A 72 -2.65 8.66 1.50
C ILE A 72 -3.31 7.30 1.63
N VAL A 73 -4.07 6.89 0.61
CA VAL A 73 -4.72 5.58 0.56
C VAL A 73 -4.05 4.76 -0.54
N LEU A 74 -3.66 3.53 -0.20
CA LEU A 74 -2.98 2.58 -1.08
C LEU A 74 -3.85 1.33 -1.17
N ASP A 75 -4.18 0.86 -2.37
CA ASP A 75 -4.82 -0.44 -2.58
C ASP A 75 -3.80 -1.43 -3.09
N GLY A 76 -3.84 -2.66 -2.57
CA GLY A 76 -3.14 -3.82 -3.08
C GLY A 76 -4.16 -4.85 -3.54
N THR A 77 -4.28 -5.04 -4.85
CA THR A 77 -5.12 -6.08 -5.45
C THR A 77 -4.30 -7.34 -5.64
N SER A 78 -4.76 -8.47 -5.12
CA SER A 78 -4.05 -9.75 -5.27
C SER A 78 -3.98 -10.19 -6.73
N ALA A 79 -2.83 -10.75 -7.14
CA ALA A 79 -2.66 -11.33 -8.47
C ALA A 79 -3.50 -12.61 -8.66
N LEU A 80 -3.82 -13.32 -7.58
CA LEU A 80 -4.61 -14.55 -7.63
C LEU A 80 -6.11 -14.27 -7.80
N ASN A 81 -6.61 -13.22 -7.17
CA ASN A 81 -8.02 -12.87 -7.20
C ASN A 81 -8.19 -11.35 -7.12
N THR A 82 -8.79 -10.78 -8.15
CA THR A 82 -9.04 -9.33 -8.21
C THR A 82 -10.10 -8.86 -7.22
N ALA A 83 -10.88 -9.78 -6.62
CA ALA A 83 -11.80 -9.46 -5.52
C ALA A 83 -11.07 -9.28 -4.19
N TRP A 84 -9.83 -9.78 -4.06
CA TRP A 84 -9.02 -9.68 -2.86
C TRP A 84 -8.21 -8.39 -2.87
N VAL A 85 -8.73 -7.37 -2.20
CA VAL A 85 -8.17 -6.01 -2.19
C VAL A 85 -7.83 -5.58 -0.77
N ALA A 86 -6.54 -5.42 -0.49
CA ALA A 86 -6.04 -4.87 0.76
C ALA A 86 -5.88 -3.35 0.61
N THR A 87 -6.68 -2.55 1.31
CA THR A 87 -6.57 -1.10 1.29
C THR A 87 -5.84 -0.63 2.54
N MET A 88 -4.66 -0.04 2.37
CA MET A 88 -3.86 0.57 3.42
C MET A 88 -3.98 2.10 3.37
N THR A 89 -4.58 2.68 4.40
CA THR A 89 -4.63 4.13 4.61
C THR A 89 -3.53 4.55 5.56
N VAL A 90 -2.70 5.51 5.16
CA VAL A 90 -1.62 6.07 5.96
C VAL A 90 -1.95 7.51 6.29
N ASP A 91 -2.00 7.83 7.58
CA ASP A 91 -2.28 9.16 8.10
C ASP A 91 -1.00 10.01 8.24
N ASP A 92 -1.18 11.29 8.56
CA ASP A 92 -0.14 12.30 8.74
C ASP A 92 0.86 11.86 9.82
N SER A 93 0.33 11.25 10.88
CA SER A 93 1.06 10.82 12.06
C SER A 93 1.86 9.52 11.86
N GLY A 94 1.82 8.91 10.66
CA GLY A 94 2.40 7.59 10.41
C GLY A 94 1.52 6.42 10.85
N SER A 95 0.26 6.69 11.20
CA SER A 95 -0.72 5.63 11.49
C SER A 95 -1.13 4.95 10.20
N THR A 96 -0.89 3.64 10.09
CA THR A 96 -1.31 2.84 8.94
C THR A 96 -2.50 1.96 9.32
N ILE A 97 -3.64 2.17 8.71
CA ILE A 97 -4.84 1.35 8.86
C ILE A 97 -4.94 0.46 7.62
N VAL A 98 -5.00 -0.86 7.82
CA VAL A 98 -5.21 -1.81 6.72
C VAL A 98 -6.60 -2.42 6.83
N THR A 99 -7.34 -2.39 5.72
CA THR A 99 -8.62 -3.06 5.54
C THR A 99 -8.50 -4.07 4.41
N TYR A 100 -9.30 -5.12 4.47
CA TYR A 100 -9.26 -6.23 3.54
C TYR A 100 -10.66 -6.43 2.97
N ALA A 101 -10.81 -6.45 1.66
CA ALA A 101 -12.07 -6.73 0.96
C ALA A 101 -11.97 -8.07 0.21
N GLY A 102 -13.03 -8.88 0.29
CA GLY A 102 -13.17 -10.12 -0.49
C GLY A 102 -12.56 -11.39 0.11
N TRP A 103 -12.01 -11.33 1.33
CA TRP A 103 -11.59 -12.50 2.11
C TRP A 103 -12.68 -12.95 3.09
#